data_AF-A0A117SWE6-F1
#
_entry.id   AF-A0A117SWE6-F1
#
_cell.length_a   1.000
_cell.length_b   1.000
_cell.length_c   1.000
_cell.angle_alpha   90.00
_cell.angle_beta   90.00
_cell.angle_gamma   90.00
#
_symmetry.space_group_name_H-M   'P 1'
#
loop_
_entity.id
_entity.type
_entity.pdbx_description
1 polymer ?
#
loop_
_entity_poly.entity_id
_entity_poly.type
_entity_poly.pdbx_seq_one_letter_code
_entity_poly.pdbx_strand_id
1 'polypeptide(L)'
;MGNETIVVTNPVSLVVNWYPKYLVIISSALPIGVNGELTTNYTAWLSPGSLIALTTHVYVLPNGTMLIPSAGNETLTVNAPTTLAINWSPRYLIDITSTMPIYINGQLVNNYTAWVSPGTALTIQAPTYTQYGGLVLYQPNTTSVTLTINKPTKLTITYTPNYTRAIILTIVVIVIIAVALLLMRRRRVS
;
A
#
# COMPACT_ATOMS: atom_id res chain seq x y z
N MET A 1 -33.43 11.49 35.57
CA MET A 1 -34.02 12.47 36.51
C MET A 1 -35.29 11.84 37.04
N GLY A 2 -35.41 11.75 38.37
CA GLY A 2 -36.55 11.14 39.04
C GLY A 2 -37.74 12.10 39.12
N ASN A 3 -38.93 11.55 39.09
CA ASN A 3 -40.19 12.24 39.25
C ASN A 3 -40.42 12.44 40.76
N GLU A 4 -40.23 13.67 41.23
CA GLU A 4 -40.48 14.02 42.64
C GLU A 4 -41.84 14.68 42.79
N THR A 5 -42.65 14.17 43.72
CA THR A 5 -43.97 14.73 44.05
C THR A 5 -43.81 15.65 45.23
N ILE A 6 -44.16 16.92 45.05
CA ILE A 6 -44.09 17.94 46.10
C ILE A 6 -45.50 18.16 46.66
N VAL A 7 -45.68 17.90 47.95
CA VAL A 7 -46.90 18.24 48.68
C VAL A 7 -46.71 19.60 49.33
N VAL A 8 -47.51 20.58 48.94
CA VAL A 8 -47.37 21.98 49.39
C VAL A 8 -48.37 22.26 50.52
N THR A 9 -47.88 22.43 51.75
CA THR A 9 -48.71 22.78 52.93
C THR A 9 -48.53 24.23 53.41
N ASN A 10 -47.48 24.92 52.93
CA ASN A 10 -47.11 26.32 53.20
C ASN A 10 -46.47 26.92 51.93
N PRO A 11 -46.19 28.25 51.83
CA PRO A 11 -45.49 28.80 50.67
C PRO A 11 -44.11 28.14 50.47
N VAL A 12 -43.87 27.57 49.29
CA VAL A 12 -42.63 26.90 48.90
C VAL A 12 -42.01 27.63 47.72
N SER A 13 -40.71 27.98 47.81
CA SER A 13 -39.92 28.45 46.68
C SER A 13 -39.07 27.31 46.13
N LEU A 14 -39.27 26.96 44.86
CA LEU A 14 -38.51 25.94 44.16
C LEU A 14 -37.45 26.61 43.27
N VAL A 15 -36.20 26.15 43.35
CA VAL A 15 -35.15 26.51 42.40
C VAL A 15 -34.88 25.30 41.51
N VAL A 16 -35.18 25.42 40.21
CA VAL A 16 -34.87 24.39 39.22
C VAL A 16 -33.58 24.76 38.52
N ASN A 17 -32.56 23.91 38.69
CA ASN A 17 -31.29 24.05 38.00
C ASN A 17 -31.30 23.21 36.72
N TRP A 18 -31.00 23.84 35.59
CA TRP A 18 -30.84 23.17 34.29
C TRP A 18 -29.36 23.13 33.92
N TYR A 19 -28.90 21.96 33.46
CA TYR A 19 -27.54 21.80 32.95
C TYR A 19 -27.60 21.37 31.48
N PRO A 20 -26.92 22.09 30.57
CA PRO A 20 -26.92 21.71 29.17
C PRO A 20 -26.25 20.35 28.96
N LYS A 21 -26.75 19.61 27.96
CA LYS A 21 -26.11 18.41 27.41
C LYS A 21 -25.97 18.60 25.90
N TYR A 22 -24.88 18.11 25.35
CA TYR A 22 -24.63 18.11 23.92
C TYR A 22 -24.74 16.70 23.37
N LEU A 23 -25.52 16.54 22.31
CA LEU A 23 -25.64 15.29 21.57
C LEU A 23 -24.36 15.08 20.76
N VAL A 24 -23.73 13.93 20.96
CA VAL A 24 -22.58 13.48 20.18
C VAL A 24 -22.94 12.21 19.44
N ILE A 25 -22.70 12.22 18.12
CA ILE A 25 -22.89 11.08 17.23
C ILE A 25 -21.57 10.82 16.52
N ILE A 26 -21.03 9.61 16.65
CA ILE A 26 -19.86 9.16 15.91
C ILE A 26 -20.27 7.93 15.11
N SER A 27 -20.04 7.95 13.80
CA SER A 27 -20.36 6.84 12.91
C SER A 27 -19.14 6.37 12.13
N SER A 28 -19.06 5.07 11.87
CA SER A 28 -17.98 4.45 11.11
C SER A 28 -18.48 3.20 10.40
N ALA A 29 -17.99 2.96 9.19
CA ALA A 29 -18.28 1.72 8.46
C ALA A 29 -17.56 0.49 9.05
N LEU A 30 -16.45 0.70 9.77
CA LEU A 30 -15.67 -0.35 10.45
C LEU A 30 -15.56 -0.06 11.95
N PRO A 31 -15.34 -1.08 12.80
CA PRO A 31 -15.22 -0.87 14.23
C PRO A 31 -14.10 0.13 14.59
N ILE A 32 -14.43 1.06 15.47
CA ILE A 32 -13.54 2.06 16.09
C ILE A 32 -13.68 1.96 17.61
N GLY A 33 -12.63 2.32 18.34
CA GLY A 33 -12.69 2.45 19.80
C GLY A 33 -13.26 3.80 20.20
N VAL A 34 -14.33 3.80 20.99
CA VAL A 34 -14.87 5.01 21.64
C VAL A 34 -14.88 4.76 23.14
N ASN A 35 -14.08 5.51 23.89
CA ASN A 35 -13.88 5.33 25.34
C ASN A 35 -13.48 3.88 25.73
N GLY A 36 -12.70 3.22 24.87
CA GLY A 36 -12.22 1.84 25.08
C GLY A 36 -13.18 0.76 24.58
N GLU A 37 -14.40 1.10 24.14
CA GLU A 37 -15.35 0.14 23.59
C GLU A 37 -15.32 0.15 22.06
N LEU A 38 -15.27 -1.04 21.45
CA LEU A 38 -15.31 -1.17 19.99
C LEU A 38 -16.74 -1.06 19.47
N THR A 39 -16.99 -0.07 18.61
CA THR A 39 -18.31 0.16 18.02
C THR A 39 -18.20 0.73 16.60
N THR A 40 -19.27 0.62 15.81
CA THR A 40 -19.46 1.32 14.52
C THR A 40 -20.34 2.55 14.65
N ASN A 41 -21.05 2.70 15.77
CA ASN A 41 -21.90 3.83 16.06
C ASN A 41 -21.86 4.15 17.56
N TYR A 42 -21.59 5.40 17.90
CA TYR A 42 -21.68 5.92 19.25
C TYR A 42 -22.63 7.10 19.28
N THR A 43 -23.62 7.06 20.17
CA THR A 43 -24.57 8.16 20.37
C THR A 43 -24.74 8.41 21.87
N ALA A 44 -24.46 9.63 22.34
CA ALA A 44 -24.60 9.98 23.74
C ALA A 44 -24.92 11.47 23.96
N TRP A 45 -25.64 11.77 25.05
CA TRP A 45 -25.82 13.13 25.57
C TRP A 45 -24.79 13.39 26.67
N LEU A 46 -23.80 14.23 26.38
CA LEU A 46 -22.65 14.48 27.25
C LEU A 46 -22.67 15.89 27.81
N SER A 47 -22.07 16.08 28.99
CA SER A 47 -21.91 17.41 29.56
C SER A 47 -20.88 18.22 28.74
N PRO A 48 -21.00 19.56 28.67
CA PRO A 48 -19.93 20.40 28.14
C PRO A 48 -18.59 20.09 28.83
N GLY A 49 -17.51 20.04 28.07
CA GLY A 49 -16.17 19.71 28.53
C GLY A 49 -15.88 18.22 28.74
N SER A 50 -16.86 17.33 28.51
CA SER A 50 -16.60 15.88 28.55
C SER A 50 -15.56 15.50 27.50
N LEU A 51 -14.73 14.50 27.81
CA LEU A 51 -13.72 13.97 26.90
C LEU A 51 -14.20 12.64 26.30
N ILE A 52 -13.93 12.45 25.02
CA ILE A 52 -14.14 11.19 24.31
C ILE A 52 -12.81 10.72 23.75
N ALA A 53 -12.36 9.55 24.18
CA ALA A 53 -11.18 8.91 23.61
C ALA A 53 -11.58 8.15 22.33
N LEU A 54 -11.11 8.62 21.19
CA LEU A 54 -11.27 7.97 19.90
C LEU A 54 -10.00 7.18 19.57
N THR A 55 -10.14 5.89 19.28
CA THR A 55 -9.03 5.03 18.86
C THR A 55 -9.38 4.38 17.53
N THR A 56 -8.51 4.53 16.54
CA THR A 56 -8.68 3.94 15.20
C THR A 56 -7.41 3.19 14.81
N HIS A 57 -7.56 2.22 13.92
CA HIS A 57 -6.46 1.40 13.45
C HIS A 57 -6.64 1.12 11.96
N VAL A 58 -5.53 0.84 11.27
CA VAL A 58 -5.60 0.37 9.88
C VAL A 58 -6.12 -1.06 9.83
N TYR A 59 -6.99 -1.36 8.86
CA TYR A 59 -7.44 -2.72 8.61
C TYR A 59 -6.77 -3.27 7.36
N VAL A 60 -5.98 -4.34 7.51
CA VAL A 60 -5.38 -5.06 6.37
C VAL A 60 -6.23 -6.27 6.03
N LEU A 61 -6.83 -6.27 4.85
CA LEU A 61 -7.66 -7.35 4.35
C LEU A 61 -6.79 -8.41 3.65
N PRO A 62 -7.17 -9.71 3.69
CA PRO A 62 -6.41 -10.80 3.07
C PRO A 62 -6.20 -10.66 1.56
N ASN A 63 -7.07 -9.89 0.89
CA ASN A 63 -6.97 -9.64 -0.54
C ASN A 63 -5.87 -8.61 -0.92
N GLY A 64 -5.12 -8.07 0.05
CA GLY A 64 -4.10 -7.06 -0.19
C GLY A 64 -4.65 -5.64 -0.27
N THR A 65 -5.79 -5.35 0.38
CA THR A 65 -6.32 -3.99 0.55
C THR A 65 -6.16 -3.56 2.01
N MET A 66 -5.63 -2.36 2.23
CA MET A 66 -5.53 -1.75 3.56
C MET A 66 -6.48 -0.57 3.63
N LEU A 67 -7.32 -0.50 4.65
CA LEU A 67 -8.25 0.60 4.90
C LEU A 67 -7.67 1.51 5.97
N ILE A 68 -7.44 2.77 5.63
CA ILE A 68 -6.90 3.80 6.50
C ILE A 68 -8.05 4.71 6.96
N PRO A 69 -8.23 4.92 8.27
CA PRO A 69 -9.26 5.82 8.80
C PRO A 69 -8.90 7.28 8.53
N SER A 70 -9.91 8.14 8.37
CA SER A 70 -9.75 9.59 8.18
C SER A 70 -9.32 10.32 9.45
N ALA A 71 -9.52 9.71 10.62
CA ALA A 71 -9.07 10.21 11.91
C ALA A 71 -8.18 9.16 12.59
N GLY A 72 -7.13 9.62 13.27
CA GLY A 72 -6.24 8.76 14.06
C GLY A 72 -6.73 8.57 15.49
N ASN A 73 -5.80 8.24 16.39
CA ASN A 73 -6.07 8.24 17.82
C ASN A 73 -6.08 9.67 18.35
N GLU A 74 -7.20 10.10 18.91
CA GLU A 74 -7.39 11.47 19.39
C GLU A 74 -8.36 11.54 20.57
N THR A 75 -8.29 12.65 21.31
CA THR A 75 -9.26 12.94 22.37
C THR A 75 -10.10 14.13 21.93
N LEU A 76 -11.41 13.93 21.84
CA LEU A 76 -12.37 14.96 21.47
C LEU A 76 -12.94 15.59 22.74
N THR A 77 -12.95 16.92 22.78
CA THR A 77 -13.60 17.69 23.85
C THR A 77 -14.97 18.15 23.41
N VAL A 78 -16.01 17.80 24.18
CA VAL A 78 -17.40 18.08 23.84
C VAL A 78 -17.75 19.53 24.23
N ASN A 79 -17.59 20.45 23.29
CA ASN A 79 -17.91 21.87 23.48
C ASN A 79 -19.22 22.32 22.83
N ALA A 80 -19.80 21.47 21.97
CA ALA A 80 -21.06 21.70 21.27
C ALA A 80 -21.63 20.35 20.78
N PRO A 81 -22.88 20.30 20.29
CA PRO A 81 -23.39 19.13 19.59
C PRO A 81 -22.48 18.78 18.41
N THR A 82 -22.09 17.51 18.29
CA THR A 82 -21.04 17.07 17.36
C THR A 82 -21.49 15.82 16.62
N THR A 83 -21.37 15.84 15.29
CA THR A 83 -21.54 14.66 14.44
C THR A 83 -20.22 14.42 13.72
N LEU A 84 -19.61 13.26 13.96
CA LEU A 84 -18.34 12.86 13.34
C LEU A 84 -18.55 11.57 12.55
N ALA A 85 -18.18 11.58 11.28
CA ALA A 85 -18.14 10.39 10.44
C ALA A 85 -16.69 9.99 10.19
N ILE A 86 -16.31 8.78 10.58
CA ILE A 86 -15.00 8.19 10.28
C ILE A 86 -15.08 7.55 8.90
N ASN A 87 -14.41 8.19 7.95
CA ASN A 87 -14.31 7.70 6.58
C ASN A 87 -13.08 6.79 6.44
N TRP A 88 -13.15 5.85 5.49
CA TRP A 88 -12.09 4.88 5.27
C TRP A 88 -11.58 4.99 3.84
N SER A 89 -10.28 5.16 3.68
CA SER A 89 -9.62 5.26 2.38
C SER A 89 -8.80 4.00 2.10
N PRO A 90 -8.93 3.38 0.91
CA PRO A 90 -8.15 2.20 0.59
C PRO A 90 -6.72 2.55 0.19
N ARG A 91 -5.81 1.63 0.48
CA ARG A 91 -4.49 1.46 -0.14
C ARG A 91 -4.40 0.04 -0.67
N TYR A 92 -3.71 -0.14 -1.78
CA TYR A 92 -3.54 -1.46 -2.38
C TYR A 92 -2.10 -1.93 -2.25
N LEU A 93 -1.93 -3.20 -1.90
CA LEU A 93 -0.62 -3.84 -1.83
C LEU A 93 -0.13 -4.07 -3.25
N ILE A 94 1.03 -3.50 -3.55
CA ILE A 94 1.76 -3.71 -4.79
C ILE A 94 2.99 -4.53 -4.45
N ASP A 95 3.14 -5.67 -5.12
CA ASP A 95 4.26 -6.59 -4.94
C ASP A 95 4.89 -6.89 -6.30
N ILE A 96 6.08 -6.34 -6.54
CA ILE A 96 6.83 -6.49 -7.78
C ILE A 96 8.10 -7.27 -7.44
N THR A 97 8.22 -8.43 -8.07
CA THR A 97 9.36 -9.33 -7.89
C THR A 97 10.18 -9.39 -9.16
N SER A 98 11.50 -9.41 -9.04
CA SER A 98 12.39 -9.52 -10.18
C SER A 98 13.60 -10.39 -9.90
N THR A 99 14.02 -11.18 -10.89
CA THR A 99 15.24 -11.99 -10.81
C THR A 99 16.52 -11.18 -11.00
N MET A 100 16.43 -9.94 -11.51
CA MET A 100 17.53 -8.98 -11.64
C MET A 100 17.04 -7.57 -11.25
N PRO A 101 17.93 -6.63 -10.88
CA PRO A 101 17.50 -5.29 -10.48
C PRO A 101 16.67 -4.58 -11.56
N ILE A 102 15.69 -3.78 -11.14
CA ILE A 102 14.78 -3.00 -11.99
C ILE A 102 14.64 -1.59 -11.45
N TYR A 103 14.22 -0.65 -12.27
CA TYR A 103 13.87 0.70 -11.81
C TYR A 103 12.38 0.80 -11.53
N ILE A 104 12.03 1.34 -10.36
CA ILE A 104 10.67 1.73 -10.00
C ILE A 104 10.68 3.24 -9.74
N ASN A 105 9.92 3.99 -10.53
CA ASN A 105 9.92 5.46 -10.53
C ASN A 105 11.33 6.06 -10.61
N GLY A 106 12.21 5.44 -11.41
CA GLY A 106 13.60 5.87 -11.60
C GLY A 106 14.58 5.41 -10.51
N GLN A 107 14.13 4.72 -9.46
CA GLN A 107 15.01 4.17 -8.42
C GLN A 107 15.32 2.69 -8.69
N LEU A 108 16.61 2.32 -8.72
CA LEU A 108 17.05 0.94 -8.88
C LEU A 108 16.77 0.12 -7.62
N VAL A 109 16.04 -0.98 -7.75
CA VAL A 109 15.64 -1.88 -6.66
C VAL A 109 15.68 -3.34 -7.13
N ASN A 110 15.85 -4.28 -6.20
CA ASN A 110 15.76 -5.71 -6.51
C ASN A 110 14.30 -6.17 -6.60
N ASN A 111 13.49 -5.78 -5.62
CA ASN A 111 12.06 -6.03 -5.53
C ASN A 111 11.38 -4.77 -4.96
N TYR A 112 10.07 -4.66 -5.12
CA TYR A 112 9.30 -3.54 -4.60
C TYR A 112 7.99 -4.04 -3.99
N THR A 113 7.81 -3.81 -2.69
CA THR A 113 6.57 -4.12 -1.99
C THR A 113 6.12 -2.89 -1.20
N ALA A 114 4.92 -2.38 -1.49
CA ALA A 114 4.40 -1.17 -0.84
C ALA A 114 2.87 -1.10 -0.84
N TRP A 115 2.32 -0.36 0.13
CA TRP A 115 0.93 0.06 0.14
C TRP A 115 0.77 1.39 -0.59
N VAL A 116 0.04 1.38 -1.70
CA VAL A 116 -0.03 2.53 -2.61
C VAL A 116 -1.46 3.07 -2.71
N SER A 117 -1.60 4.38 -2.87
CA SER A 117 -2.91 5.00 -3.09
C SER A 117 -3.53 4.54 -4.41
N PRO A 118 -4.86 4.40 -4.46
CA PRO A 118 -5.60 4.33 -5.72
C PRO A 118 -5.29 5.55 -6.60
N GLY A 119 -5.19 5.33 -7.91
CA GLY A 119 -4.90 6.36 -8.90
C GLY A 119 -3.42 6.70 -9.05
N THR A 120 -2.53 6.25 -8.15
CA THR A 120 -1.09 6.44 -8.31
C THR A 120 -0.58 5.68 -9.54
N ALA A 121 0.30 6.30 -10.33
CA ALA A 121 1.01 5.64 -11.41
C ALA A 121 2.41 5.22 -10.93
N LEU A 122 2.77 3.95 -11.20
CA LEU A 122 4.13 3.44 -11.01
C LEU A 122 4.75 3.17 -12.38
N THR A 123 5.93 3.74 -12.61
CA THR A 123 6.73 3.50 -13.82
C THR A 123 7.79 2.46 -13.52
N ILE A 124 7.76 1.35 -14.24
CA ILE A 124 8.64 0.21 -14.06
C ILE A 124 9.51 0.11 -15.30
N GLN A 125 10.83 0.06 -15.13
CA GLN A 125 11.76 -0.13 -16.24
C GLN A 125 12.71 -1.28 -15.90
N ALA A 126 12.69 -2.31 -16.74
CA ALA A 126 13.59 -3.45 -16.61
C ALA A 126 14.68 -3.33 -17.69
N PRO A 127 15.92 -2.98 -17.32
CA PRO A 127 17.02 -2.90 -18.27
C PRO A 127 17.48 -4.30 -18.66
N THR A 128 18.16 -4.44 -19.80
CA THR A 128 18.86 -5.68 -20.15
C THR A 128 20.20 -5.76 -19.43
N TYR A 129 20.61 -6.97 -19.05
CA TYR A 129 21.91 -7.21 -18.42
C TYR A 129 22.82 -8.04 -19.33
N THR A 130 24.13 -7.87 -19.22
CA THR A 130 25.10 -8.68 -19.97
C THR A 130 26.05 -9.42 -19.04
N GLN A 131 26.49 -10.60 -19.48
CA GLN A 131 27.48 -11.41 -18.79
C GLN A 131 28.55 -11.88 -19.80
N TYR A 132 29.69 -12.36 -19.30
CA TYR A 132 30.80 -12.88 -20.10
C TYR A 132 31.29 -11.88 -21.16
N GLY A 133 31.52 -10.63 -20.76
CA GLY A 133 31.99 -9.59 -21.67
C GLY A 133 30.98 -9.22 -22.78
N GLY A 134 29.70 -9.50 -22.59
CA GLY A 134 28.65 -9.17 -23.57
C GLY A 134 28.22 -10.33 -24.47
N LEU A 135 28.71 -11.55 -24.22
CA LEU A 135 28.36 -12.76 -24.99
C LEU A 135 26.99 -13.33 -24.63
N VAL A 136 26.54 -13.12 -23.39
CA VAL A 136 25.20 -13.50 -22.94
C VAL A 136 24.45 -12.24 -22.56
N LEU A 137 23.27 -12.06 -23.17
CA LEU A 137 22.37 -10.95 -22.92
C LEU A 137 21.13 -11.46 -22.21
N TYR A 138 20.87 -11.01 -20.99
CA TYR A 138 19.64 -11.29 -20.26
C TYR A 138 18.59 -10.24 -20.61
N GLN A 139 17.50 -10.72 -21.21
CA GLN A 139 16.39 -9.89 -21.66
C GLN A 139 15.20 -10.08 -20.71
N PRO A 140 14.60 -9.00 -20.20
CA PRO A 140 13.41 -9.13 -19.37
C PRO A 140 12.19 -9.49 -20.24
N ASN A 141 11.20 -10.13 -19.62
CA ASN A 141 9.90 -10.39 -20.24
C ASN A 141 9.10 -9.10 -20.57
N THR A 142 9.43 -7.99 -19.91
CA THR A 142 8.89 -6.66 -20.21
C THR A 142 9.97 -5.60 -19.98
N THR A 143 10.08 -4.60 -20.85
CA THR A 143 11.13 -3.57 -20.75
C THR A 143 10.66 -2.31 -20.01
N SER A 144 9.41 -1.91 -20.22
CA SER A 144 8.81 -0.73 -19.60
C SER A 144 7.32 -0.94 -19.41
N VAL A 145 6.82 -0.66 -18.20
CA VAL A 145 5.40 -0.76 -17.86
C VAL A 145 5.02 0.43 -16.99
N THR A 146 3.91 1.10 -17.32
CA THR A 146 3.27 2.05 -16.42
C THR A 146 2.03 1.39 -15.83
N LEU A 147 2.00 1.20 -14.52
CA LEU A 147 0.89 0.60 -13.80
C LEU A 147 0.10 1.70 -13.08
N THR A 148 -1.17 1.87 -13.44
CA THR A 148 -2.11 2.69 -12.66
C THR A 148 -2.75 1.83 -11.58
N ILE A 149 -2.55 2.21 -10.31
CA ILE A 149 -2.99 1.44 -9.17
C ILE A 149 -4.50 1.60 -8.97
N ASN A 150 -5.27 0.55 -9.22
CA ASN A 150 -6.71 0.51 -8.92
C ASN A 150 -7.14 -0.72 -8.12
N LYS A 151 -6.23 -1.68 -7.91
CA LYS A 151 -6.44 -2.91 -7.15
C LYS A 151 -5.08 -3.47 -6.67
N PRO A 152 -5.08 -4.40 -5.71
CA PRO A 152 -3.87 -5.12 -5.31
C PRO A 152 -3.26 -5.82 -6.53
N THR A 153 -1.95 -5.65 -6.72
CA THR A 153 -1.28 -6.11 -7.95
C THR A 153 0.02 -6.82 -7.60
N LYS A 154 0.16 -8.03 -8.15
CA LYS A 154 1.42 -8.78 -8.14
C LYS A 154 1.99 -8.82 -9.55
N LEU A 155 3.24 -8.41 -9.71
CA LEU A 155 3.97 -8.47 -10.97
C LEU A 155 5.28 -9.22 -10.79
N THR A 156 5.62 -10.06 -11.75
CA THR A 156 6.88 -10.80 -11.76
C THR A 156 7.62 -10.51 -13.05
N ILE A 157 8.84 -10.00 -12.91
CA ILE A 157 9.77 -9.71 -14.00
C ILE A 157 10.82 -10.81 -13.99
N THR A 158 10.93 -11.49 -15.11
CA THR A 158 11.88 -12.60 -15.28
C THR A 158 12.80 -12.30 -16.44
N TYR A 159 14.04 -12.75 -16.31
CA TYR A 159 15.08 -12.53 -17.29
C TYR A 159 15.46 -13.83 -18.00
N THR A 160 15.37 -13.82 -19.34
CA THR A 160 15.75 -14.95 -20.18
C THR A 160 17.11 -14.70 -20.83
N PRO A 161 18.07 -15.62 -20.71
CA PRO A 161 19.38 -15.48 -21.36
C PRO A 161 19.28 -15.68 -22.87
N ASN A 162 19.97 -14.82 -23.62
CA ASN A 162 20.13 -14.88 -25.06
C ASN A 162 21.60 -15.14 -25.40
N TYR A 163 21.86 -16.28 -26.05
CA TYR A 163 23.20 -16.79 -26.35
C TYR A 163 23.66 -16.54 -27.80
N THR A 164 22.90 -15.77 -28.58
CA THR A 164 23.17 -15.57 -30.02
C THR A 164 24.61 -15.11 -30.28
N ARG A 165 25.12 -14.17 -29.48
CA ARG A 165 26.49 -13.65 -29.61
C ARG A 165 27.55 -14.70 -29.28
N ALA A 166 27.35 -15.46 -28.21
CA ALA A 166 28.23 -16.57 -27.86
C ALA A 166 28.29 -17.62 -28.99
N ILE A 167 27.14 -18.00 -29.53
CA ILE A 167 27.04 -18.97 -30.63
C ILE A 167 27.80 -18.47 -31.87
N ILE A 168 27.57 -17.22 -32.29
CA ILE A 168 28.29 -16.62 -33.43
C ILE A 168 29.80 -16.66 -33.20
N LEU A 169 30.29 -16.27 -32.02
CA LEU A 169 31.72 -16.30 -31.71
C LEU A 169 32.29 -17.72 -31.79
N THR A 170 31.59 -18.71 -31.23
CA THR A 170 32.05 -20.11 -31.31
C THR A 170 32.14 -20.60 -32.76
N ILE A 171 31.18 -20.26 -33.62
CA ILE A 171 31.22 -20.61 -35.04
C ILE A 171 32.42 -19.94 -35.72
N VAL A 172 32.68 -18.66 -35.47
CA VAL A 172 33.82 -17.92 -36.05
C VAL A 172 35.14 -18.56 -35.65
N VAL A 173 35.33 -18.92 -34.37
CA VAL A 173 36.55 -19.58 -33.89
C VAL A 173 36.73 -20.95 -34.57
N ILE A 174 35.67 -21.75 -34.68
CA ILE A 174 35.70 -23.05 -35.37
C ILE A 174 36.10 -22.88 -36.85
N VAL A 175 35.53 -21.90 -37.54
CA VAL A 175 35.85 -21.62 -38.95
C VAL A 175 37.31 -21.19 -39.11
N ILE A 176 37.83 -20.32 -38.24
CA ILE A 176 39.24 -19.90 -38.28
C ILE A 176 40.17 -21.10 -38.08
N ILE A 177 39.89 -21.97 -37.11
CA ILE A 177 40.68 -23.18 -36.85
C ILE A 177 40.63 -24.12 -38.07
N ALA A 178 39.46 -24.36 -38.65
CA ALA A 178 39.29 -25.22 -39.82
C ALA A 178 40.08 -24.68 -41.04
N VAL A 179 40.03 -23.37 -41.29
CA VAL A 179 40.81 -22.72 -42.36
C VAL A 179 42.30 -22.83 -42.10
N ALA A 180 42.77 -22.57 -40.87
CA ALA A 180 44.18 -22.70 -40.51
C ALA A 180 44.70 -24.13 -40.71
N LEU A 181 43.94 -25.14 -40.28
CA LEU A 181 44.28 -26.55 -40.49
C LEU A 181 44.33 -26.91 -41.98
N LEU A 182 43.38 -26.41 -42.77
CA LEU A 182 43.36 -26.63 -44.22
C LEU A 182 44.57 -26.01 -44.91
N LEU A 183 44.96 -24.80 -44.51
CA LEU A 183 46.17 -24.13 -45.00
C LEU A 183 47.45 -24.87 -44.60
N MET A 184 47.56 -25.32 -43.34
CA MET A 184 48.70 -26.13 -42.88
C MET A 184 48.80 -27.46 -43.64
N ARG A 185 47.66 -28.11 -43.91
CA ARG A 185 47.63 -29.35 -44.72
C ARG A 185 48.11 -29.09 -46.14
N ARG A 186 47.68 -28.00 -46.79
CA ARG A 186 48.16 -27.62 -48.13
C ARG A 186 49.67 -27.39 -48.17
N ARG A 187 50.25 -26.77 -47.14
CA ARG A 187 51.69 -26.52 -47.03
C ARG A 187 52.54 -27.78 -46.81
N ARG A 188 51.97 -28.88 -46.30
CA ARG A 188 52.70 -30.15 -46.10
C ARG A 188 52.73 -31.06 -47.32
N VAL A 189 51.92 -30.77 -48.35
CA VAL A 189 51.79 -31.60 -49.56
C VAL A 189 52.46 -30.92 -50.77
N SER A 190 53.09 -29.77 -50.57
CA SER A 190 53.88 -29.04 -51.56
C SER A 190 55.33 -28.95 -51.11
#